data_AF-A0A152A947-F1
#
_entry.id   AF-A0A152A947-F1
#
_cell.length_a   1.000
_cell.length_b   1.000
_cell.length_c   1.000
_cell.angle_alpha   90.00
_cell.angle_beta   90.00
_cell.angle_gamma   90.00
#
_symmetry.space_group_name_H-M   'P 1'
#
loop_
_entity.id
_entity.type
_entity.pdbx_description
1 polymer ?
#
loop_
_entity_poly.entity_id
_entity_poly.type
_entity_poly.pdbx_seq_one_letter_code
_entity_poly.pdbx_strand_id
1 'polypeptide(L)'
;MAQTNTTNIEKTKINIYRERDQNREYIKTWDNHIHLRDRLIKATKEFNSSCKKVISACGSDDTINNVVYTMNNIEGLKKKKSNHVVLNDSIETAEKLTALVNLTGELVHKHGIDFMLVRDTKHQYLK
;
A
#
# COMPACT_ATOMS: atom_id res chain seq x y z
N MET A 1 22.99 31.86 -15.43
CA MET A 1 23.24 30.40 -15.56
C MET A 1 22.37 29.70 -14.53
N ALA A 2 21.28 29.06 -14.94
CA ALA A 2 20.38 28.35 -14.02
C ALA A 2 20.95 26.95 -13.76
N GLN A 3 21.29 26.66 -12.51
CA GLN A 3 21.69 25.32 -12.08
C GLN A 3 20.46 24.42 -12.05
N THR A 4 20.35 23.52 -13.02
CA THR A 4 19.43 22.38 -12.97
C THR A 4 19.96 21.37 -11.95
N ASN A 5 19.46 21.46 -10.71
CA ASN A 5 19.62 20.39 -9.72
C ASN A 5 18.74 19.21 -10.12
N THR A 6 19.30 18.28 -10.89
CA THR A 6 18.69 16.99 -11.17
C THR A 6 18.60 16.21 -9.87
N THR A 7 17.44 16.30 -9.22
CA THR A 7 17.19 15.59 -7.97
C THR A 7 16.95 14.13 -8.34
N ASN A 8 17.91 13.25 -8.07
CA ASN A 8 17.72 11.81 -8.17
C ASN A 8 16.70 11.40 -7.11
N ILE A 9 15.46 11.18 -7.53
CA ILE A 9 14.38 10.69 -6.67
C ILE A 9 14.64 9.19 -6.46
N GLU A 10 15.08 8.80 -5.28
CA GLU A 10 15.08 7.40 -4.85
C GLU A 10 13.61 6.96 -4.72
N LYS A 11 13.12 6.29 -5.76
CA LYS A 11 11.75 5.77 -5.82
C LYS A 11 11.62 4.67 -4.78
N THR A 12 10.60 4.73 -3.93
CA THR A 12 10.21 3.59 -3.08
C THR A 12 10.09 2.36 -3.96
N LYS A 13 10.97 1.39 -3.78
CA LYS A 13 11.02 0.19 -4.63
C LYS A 13 9.75 -0.62 -4.39
N ILE A 14 8.82 -0.54 -5.33
CA ILE A 14 7.78 -1.57 -5.48
C ILE A 14 8.52 -2.84 -5.90
N ASN A 15 8.39 -3.89 -5.10
CA ASN A 15 8.92 -5.19 -5.49
C ASN A 15 8.01 -5.74 -6.61
N ILE A 16 8.44 -5.55 -7.86
CA ILE A 16 7.73 -6.09 -9.01
C ILE A 16 7.99 -7.59 -9.07
N TYR A 17 6.98 -8.38 -8.71
CA TYR A 17 7.00 -9.81 -8.89
C TYR A 17 6.68 -10.15 -10.35
N ARG A 18 7.50 -11.00 -10.97
CA ARG A 18 7.24 -11.59 -12.27
C ARG A 18 6.88 -13.05 -12.06
N GLU A 19 5.75 -13.47 -12.62
CA GLU A 19 5.31 -14.84 -12.57
C GLU A 19 6.27 -15.73 -13.38
N ARG A 20 6.75 -16.82 -12.77
CA ARG A 20 7.72 -17.73 -13.38
C ARG A 20 7.09 -18.83 -14.22
N ASP A 21 5.79 -19.09 -14.06
CA ASP A 21 5.14 -20.27 -14.62
C ASP A 21 3.74 -19.93 -15.13
N GLN A 22 3.52 -20.11 -16.43
CA GLN A 22 2.25 -19.75 -17.10
C GLN A 22 1.12 -20.76 -16.86
N ASN A 23 1.43 -21.93 -16.28
CA ASN A 23 0.48 -23.02 -16.03
C ASN A 23 0.14 -23.22 -14.53
N ARG A 24 0.31 -22.19 -13.70
CA ARG A 24 0.05 -22.29 -12.27
C ARG A 24 -1.45 -22.42 -11.98
N GLU A 25 -1.83 -23.46 -11.23
CA GLU A 25 -3.15 -23.51 -10.60
C GLU A 25 -3.17 -22.61 -9.34
N TYR A 26 -4.12 -21.68 -9.29
CA TYR A 26 -4.27 -20.77 -8.15
C TYR A 26 -5.13 -21.36 -7.04
N ILE A 27 -4.74 -21.07 -5.80
CA ILE A 27 -5.49 -21.42 -4.59
C ILE A 27 -6.72 -20.51 -4.48
N LYS A 28 -7.92 -21.12 -4.47
CA LYS A 28 -9.21 -20.42 -4.47
C LYS A 28 -9.89 -20.32 -3.09
N THR A 29 -9.33 -20.93 -2.05
CA THR A 29 -9.84 -20.86 -0.67
C THR A 29 -8.72 -20.66 0.35
N TRP A 30 -9.06 -20.23 1.56
CA TRP A 30 -8.08 -19.97 2.63
C TRP A 30 -7.81 -21.17 3.55
N ASP A 31 -8.43 -22.32 3.31
CA ASP A 31 -8.56 -23.41 4.29
C ASP A 31 -7.20 -23.92 4.82
N ASN A 32 -6.16 -23.89 3.98
CA ASN A 32 -4.79 -24.29 4.34
C ASN A 32 -3.81 -23.11 4.49
N HIS A 33 -4.31 -21.88 4.38
CA HIS A 33 -3.50 -20.64 4.32
C HIS A 33 -4.06 -19.56 5.25
N ILE A 34 -4.67 -19.96 6.37
CA ILE A 34 -5.32 -19.06 7.34
C ILE A 34 -4.35 -17.97 7.83
N HIS A 35 -3.10 -18.33 8.12
CA HIS A 35 -2.09 -17.35 8.54
C HIS A 35 -1.80 -16.26 7.48
N LEU A 36 -1.89 -16.59 6.19
CA LEU A 36 -1.75 -15.63 5.09
C LEU A 36 -2.99 -14.73 4.97
N ARG A 37 -4.18 -15.33 5.12
CA ARG A 37 -5.45 -14.59 5.23
C ARG A 37 -5.39 -13.57 6.37
N ASP A 38 -4.97 -13.98 7.56
CA ASP A 38 -4.93 -13.11 8.73
C ASP A 38 -3.91 -11.97 8.56
N ARG A 39 -2.76 -12.24 7.94
CA ARG A 39 -1.79 -11.20 7.54
C ARG A 39 -2.43 -10.18 6.59
N LEU A 40 -3.17 -10.64 5.58
CA LEU A 40 -3.87 -9.77 4.64
C LEU A 40 -4.94 -8.92 5.33
N ILE A 41 -5.75 -9.53 6.20
CA ILE A 41 -6.78 -8.84 6.97
C ILE A 41 -6.16 -7.76 7.85
N LYS A 42 -5.09 -8.10 8.58
CA LYS A 42 -4.39 -7.14 9.45
C LYS A 42 -3.86 -5.95 8.65
N ALA A 43 -3.15 -6.19 7.55
CA ALA A 43 -2.62 -5.13 6.69
C ALA A 43 -3.74 -4.25 6.10
N THR A 44 -4.87 -4.87 5.71
CA THR A 44 -6.03 -4.14 5.18
C THR A 44 -6.67 -3.24 6.22
N LYS A 45 -6.85 -3.73 7.46
CA LYS A 45 -7.41 -2.95 8.57
C LYS A 45 -6.49 -1.80 8.97
N GLU A 46 -5.17 -2.03 9.01
CA GLU A 46 -4.19 -0.98 9.30
C GLU A 46 -4.23 0.13 8.24
N PHE A 47 -4.29 -0.23 6.95
CA PHE A 47 -4.46 0.73 5.87
C PHE A 47 -5.78 1.51 5.98
N ASN A 48 -6.92 0.83 6.16
CA ASN A 48 -8.23 1.49 6.32
C ASN A 48 -8.23 2.45 7.52
N SER A 49 -7.65 2.03 8.66
CA SER A 49 -7.50 2.88 9.84
C SER A 49 -6.66 4.14 9.55
N SER A 50 -5.55 4.00 8.83
CA SER A 50 -4.71 5.15 8.44
C SER A 50 -5.45 6.11 7.48
N CYS A 51 -6.19 5.60 6.50
CA CYS A 51 -7.02 6.42 5.61
C CYS A 51 -8.05 7.25 6.40
N LYS A 52 -8.68 6.66 7.42
CA LYS A 52 -9.65 7.39 8.26
C LYS A 52 -9.03 8.59 8.99
N LYS A 53 -7.75 8.51 9.39
CA LYS A 53 -7.03 9.65 9.97
C LYS A 53 -6.88 10.79 8.97
N VAL A 54 -6.44 10.47 7.75
CA VAL A 54 -6.29 11.46 6.67
C VAL A 54 -7.64 12.08 6.31
N ILE A 55 -8.69 11.27 6.15
CA ILE A 55 -10.06 11.74 5.89
C ILE A 55 -10.52 12.70 7.00
N SER A 56 -10.27 12.37 8.26
CA SER A 56 -10.63 13.25 9.38
C SER A 56 -9.86 14.56 9.37
N ALA A 57 -8.67 14.61 8.76
CA ALA A 57 -7.78 15.75 8.78
C ALA A 57 -7.94 16.68 7.57
N CYS A 58 -8.35 16.16 6.40
CA CYS A 58 -8.51 16.96 5.17
C CYS A 58 -9.78 16.68 4.35
N GLY A 59 -10.67 15.78 4.77
CA GLY A 59 -11.85 15.38 4.00
C GLY A 59 -11.58 14.28 2.96
N SER A 60 -12.65 13.64 2.46
CA SER A 60 -12.56 12.49 1.54
C SER A 60 -11.90 12.84 0.21
N ASP A 61 -12.23 14.00 -0.34
CA ASP A 61 -11.89 14.39 -1.71
C ASP A 61 -10.40 14.72 -1.84
N ASP A 62 -9.81 15.24 -0.76
CA ASP A 62 -8.39 15.54 -0.68
C ASP A 62 -7.54 14.36 -0.21
N THR A 63 -8.15 13.29 0.30
CA THR A 63 -7.43 12.12 0.84
C THR A 63 -6.63 11.40 -0.24
N ILE A 64 -7.22 11.11 -1.40
CA ILE A 64 -6.52 10.40 -2.49
C ILE A 64 -5.37 11.25 -3.02
N ASN A 65 -5.61 12.55 -3.25
CA ASN A 65 -4.59 13.46 -3.75
C ASN A 65 -3.42 13.60 -2.78
N ASN A 66 -3.71 13.73 -1.48
CA ASN A 66 -2.68 13.80 -0.44
C ASN A 66 -1.89 12.50 -0.34
N VAL A 67 -2.55 11.33 -0.30
CA VAL A 67 -1.86 10.04 -0.21
C VAL A 67 -1.01 9.77 -1.45
N VAL A 68 -1.52 10.03 -2.66
CA VAL A 68 -0.77 9.83 -3.92
C VAL A 68 0.41 10.81 -4.02
N TYR A 69 0.20 12.09 -3.68
CA TYR A 69 1.27 13.07 -3.65
C TYR A 69 2.35 12.68 -2.63
N THR A 70 1.94 12.21 -1.45
CA THR A 70 2.87 11.75 -0.43
C THR A 70 3.63 10.50 -0.85
N MET A 71 2.99 9.52 -1.48
CA MET A 71 3.69 8.33 -2.02
C MET A 71 4.80 8.73 -3.01
N ASN A 72 4.54 9.72 -3.87
CA ASN A 72 5.52 10.18 -4.85
C ASN A 72 6.68 10.98 -4.24
N ASN A 73 6.53 11.50 -3.02
CA ASN A 73 7.47 12.43 -2.39
C ASN A 73 7.92 11.98 -0.98
N ILE A 74 7.67 10.72 -0.60
CA ILE A 74 7.69 10.26 0.80
C ILE A 74 9.05 10.48 1.48
N GLU A 75 10.15 10.29 0.74
CA GLU A 75 11.51 10.47 1.28
C GLU A 75 11.86 11.93 1.56
N GLY A 76 11.38 12.86 0.74
CA GLY A 76 11.55 14.30 0.97
C GLY A 76 10.68 14.80 2.11
N LEU A 77 9.49 14.22 2.26
CA LEU A 77 8.53 14.59 3.30
C LEU A 77 8.93 14.04 4.68
N LYS A 78 9.46 12.81 4.76
CA LYS A 78 9.98 12.23 6.02
C LYS A 78 11.12 13.03 6.65
N LYS A 79 11.99 13.64 5.83
CA LYS A 79 13.11 14.47 6.29
C LYS A 79 12.65 15.80 6.89
N LYS A 80 11.49 16.30 6.46
CA LYS A 80 10.82 17.44 7.06
C LYS A 80 9.94 16.90 8.18
N LYS A 81 10.50 16.69 9.38
CA LYS A 81 9.68 16.53 10.60
C LYS A 81 8.76 17.74 10.67
N SER A 82 7.51 17.53 10.29
CA SER A 82 6.52 18.58 10.16
C SER A 82 5.53 18.43 11.29
N ASN A 83 5.20 19.53 11.95
CA ASN A 83 4.11 19.57 12.91
C ASN A 83 2.73 19.48 12.21
N HIS A 84 2.69 19.42 10.87
CA HIS A 84 1.44 19.20 10.13
C HIS A 84 0.97 17.75 10.30
N VAL A 85 -0.05 17.57 11.13
CA VAL A 85 -0.73 16.30 11.40
C VAL A 85 -1.15 15.60 10.09
N VAL A 86 -1.76 16.34 9.15
CA VAL A 86 -2.20 15.82 7.84
C VAL A 86 -1.04 15.19 7.05
N LEU A 87 0.15 15.82 7.09
CA LEU A 87 1.30 15.32 6.36
C LEU A 87 1.83 14.02 6.96
N ASN A 88 1.91 13.94 8.29
CA ASN A 88 2.36 12.74 8.99
C ASN A 88 1.38 11.57 8.78
N ASP A 89 0.07 11.84 8.86
CA ASP A 89 -0.97 10.83 8.60
C ASP A 89 -0.95 10.35 7.13
N SER A 90 -0.66 11.27 6.19
CA SER A 90 -0.52 10.92 4.76
C SER A 90 0.72 10.05 4.51
N ILE A 91 1.84 10.31 5.21
CA ILE A 91 3.05 9.49 5.15
C ILE A 91 2.76 8.09 5.70
N GLU A 92 2.15 8.00 6.88
CA GLU A 92 1.76 6.70 7.47
C GLU A 92 0.86 5.91 6.51
N THR A 93 -0.15 6.58 5.94
CA THR A 93 -1.09 5.94 5.01
C THR A 93 -0.40 5.43 3.74
N ALA A 94 0.54 6.21 3.19
CA ALA A 94 1.35 5.82 2.04
C ALA A 94 2.22 4.57 2.31
N GLU A 95 2.81 4.48 3.51
CA GLU A 95 3.57 3.30 3.94
C GLU A 95 2.69 2.06 4.08
N LYS A 96 1.51 2.21 4.71
CA LYS A 96 0.54 1.12 4.88
C LYS A 96 0.01 0.63 3.53
N LEU A 97 -0.25 1.54 2.60
CA LEU A 97 -0.65 1.19 1.23
C LEU A 97 0.46 0.41 0.52
N THR A 98 1.70 0.87 0.61
CA THR A 98 2.87 0.19 0.02
C THR A 98 3.03 -1.21 0.58
N ALA A 99 2.91 -1.38 1.91
CA ALA A 99 2.97 -2.69 2.56
C ALA A 99 1.84 -3.62 2.08
N LEU A 100 0.61 -3.12 1.96
CA LEU A 100 -0.55 -3.89 1.47
C LEU A 100 -0.40 -4.32 0.00
N VAL A 101 0.15 -3.45 -0.85
CA VAL A 101 0.43 -3.77 -2.27
C VAL A 101 1.51 -4.83 -2.37
N ASN A 102 2.63 -4.68 -1.65
CA ASN A 102 3.70 -5.67 -1.63
C ASN A 102 3.21 -7.03 -1.12
N LEU A 103 2.39 -7.05 -0.06
CA LEU A 103 1.78 -8.28 0.44
C LEU A 103 0.83 -8.91 -0.59
N THR A 104 0.01 -8.10 -1.27
CA THR A 104 -0.86 -8.59 -2.35
C THR A 104 -0.03 -9.27 -3.44
N GLY A 105 1.08 -8.65 -3.86
CA GLY A 105 2.00 -9.24 -4.83
C GLY A 105 2.65 -10.53 -4.31
N GLU A 106 3.07 -10.56 -3.05
CA GLU A 106 3.61 -11.78 -2.42
C GLU A 106 2.58 -12.92 -2.45
N LEU A 107 1.34 -12.67 -2.04
CA LEU A 107 0.28 -13.68 -1.99
C LEU A 107 -0.01 -14.29 -3.37
N VAL A 108 -0.15 -13.44 -4.39
CA VAL A 108 -0.45 -13.90 -5.75
C VAL A 108 0.76 -14.60 -6.37
N HIS A 109 1.92 -13.94 -6.39
CA HIS A 109 3.05 -14.42 -7.18
C HIS A 109 3.94 -15.42 -6.45
N LYS A 110 4.10 -15.31 -5.13
CA LYS A 110 4.91 -16.26 -4.35
C LYS A 110 4.07 -17.44 -3.91
N HIS A 111 2.91 -17.18 -3.29
CA HIS A 111 2.06 -18.22 -2.69
C HIS A 111 1.03 -18.81 -3.67
N GLY A 112 0.81 -18.21 -4.84
CA GLY A 112 -0.13 -18.74 -5.82
C GLY A 112 -1.59 -18.60 -5.38
N ILE A 113 -1.90 -17.62 -4.54
CA ILE A 113 -3.27 -17.32 -4.12
C ILE A 113 -3.99 -16.60 -5.27
N ASP A 114 -5.22 -17.01 -5.55
CA ASP A 114 -6.05 -16.37 -6.56
C ASP A 114 -6.28 -14.88 -6.26
N PHE A 115 -6.10 -14.03 -7.28
CA PHE A 115 -6.26 -12.58 -7.13
C PHE A 115 -7.67 -12.18 -6.68
N MET A 116 -8.72 -12.86 -7.15
CA MET A 116 -10.10 -12.60 -6.77
C MET A 116 -10.31 -12.94 -5.30
N LEU A 117 -9.74 -14.04 -4.81
CA LEU A 117 -9.79 -14.38 -3.38
C LEU A 117 -9.14 -13.29 -2.52
N VAL A 118 -7.97 -12.77 -2.93
CA VAL A 118 -7.29 -11.67 -2.24
C VAL A 118 -8.14 -10.39 -2.28
N ARG A 119 -8.69 -10.04 -3.44
CA ARG A 119 -9.54 -8.85 -3.63
C ARG A 119 -10.78 -8.91 -2.74
N ASP A 120 -11.50 -10.02 -2.78
CA ASP A 120 -12.77 -10.19 -2.06
C ASP A 120 -12.54 -10.17 -0.55
N THR A 121 -11.45 -10.79 -0.09
CA THR A 121 -11.02 -10.70 1.31
C THR A 121 -10.76 -9.26 1.73
N LYS A 122 -10.02 -8.46 0.93
CA LYS A 122 -9.79 -7.05 1.23
C LYS A 122 -11.09 -6.24 1.27
N HIS A 123 -11.98 -6.45 0.30
CA HIS A 123 -13.22 -5.68 0.16
C HIS A 123 -14.13 -5.78 1.39
N GLN A 124 -14.12 -6.91 2.10
CA GLN A 124 -14.88 -7.09 3.35
C GLN A 124 -14.44 -6.15 4.47
N TYR A 125 -13.21 -5.64 4.45
CA TYR A 125 -12.63 -4.81 5.53
C TYR A 125 -12.31 -3.37 5.09
N LEU A 126 -12.61 -3.02 3.84
CA LEU A 126 -12.49 -1.66 3.30
C LEU A 126 -13.82 -0.89 3.29
N LYS A 127 -14.92 -1.53 3.71
CA LYS A 127 -16.18 -0.86 4.04
C LYS A 127 -16.07 -0.21 5.43
#